data_AF-A0A4Q7M744-F1
#
_entry.id   AF-A0A4Q7M744-F1
#
_cell.length_a   1.000
_cell.length_b   1.000
_cell.length_c   1.000
_cell.angle_alpha   90.00
_cell.angle_beta   90.00
_cell.angle_gamma   90.00
#
_symmetry.space_group_name_H-M   'P 1'
#
loop_
_entity.id
_entity.type
_entity.pdbx_description
1 polymer ?
#
loop_
_entity_poly.entity_id
_entity_poly.type
_entity_poly.pdbx_seq_one_letter_code
_entity_poly.pdbx_strand_id
1 'polypeptide(L)'
;MTTRTPAVRTAGGLVWRVRDDRLQVQLVHRPRYDDWSWPKGKLEPGESHQAAAVREVAEETAKPVVLGVPLPAMRYRMPDGRWKTVAYWAARRAKPSSDLSALSARPAVPPASPEEIDKVRWLDVDDAAARLTRRTDRKPLLALVEEHAQGRLATHAVVIARHGRALPRAQWHGEELHRPLTPIGHAHAAALVPVLAAYGVRRVVSSRWERCAATVAPYVKAGAVRPWFSEHLTETRHEQSPARVARTVRQLLESPASSVLCTHRPVLSTVLDVLGQHSRRDVADLLPPQDPFLEPGELLVAHVATTPRGPRVVAVEHVTPPLS
;
A
#
# COMPACT_ATOMS: atom_id res chain seq x y z
N MET A 1 -28.77 -8.13 -21.83
CA MET A 1 -27.72 -7.65 -20.90
C MET A 1 -27.04 -8.87 -20.29
N THR A 2 -25.86 -9.24 -20.77
CA THR A 2 -25.07 -10.34 -20.20
C THR A 2 -24.63 -9.95 -18.79
N THR A 3 -25.24 -10.55 -17.78
CA THR A 3 -24.86 -10.41 -16.37
C THR A 3 -23.43 -10.91 -16.24
N ARG A 4 -22.46 -9.99 -16.26
CA ARG A 4 -21.05 -10.31 -16.11
C ARG A 4 -20.85 -10.90 -14.72
N THR A 5 -20.66 -12.22 -14.63
CA THR A 5 -20.47 -12.91 -13.35
C THR A 5 -19.33 -12.24 -12.58
N PRO A 6 -19.55 -11.81 -11.32
CA PRO A 6 -18.57 -11.02 -10.59
C PRO A 6 -17.26 -11.81 -10.43
N ALA A 7 -16.14 -11.14 -10.74
CA ALA A 7 -14.81 -11.72 -10.65
C ALA A 7 -14.45 -12.00 -9.19
N VAL A 8 -13.83 -13.15 -8.92
CA VAL A 8 -13.29 -13.47 -7.59
C VAL A 8 -11.97 -12.72 -7.42
N ARG A 9 -11.92 -11.81 -6.44
CA ARG A 9 -10.71 -11.07 -6.11
C ARG A 9 -10.02 -11.72 -4.91
N THR A 10 -8.71 -11.85 -5.01
CA THR A 10 -7.84 -12.46 -3.99
C THR A 10 -6.60 -11.60 -3.86
N ALA A 11 -6.03 -11.57 -2.66
CA ALA A 11 -4.79 -10.87 -2.39
C ALA A 11 -3.90 -11.71 -1.46
N GLY A 12 -2.59 -11.53 -1.56
CA GLY A 12 -1.62 -12.25 -0.75
C GLY A 12 -0.23 -11.64 -0.84
N GLY A 13 0.76 -12.34 -0.31
CA GLY A 13 2.12 -11.82 -0.25
C GLY A 13 3.19 -12.89 -0.37
N LEU A 14 4.29 -12.55 -1.02
CA LEU A 14 5.53 -13.31 -0.93
C LEU A 14 6.31 -12.77 0.26
N VAL A 15 6.21 -13.48 1.39
CA VAL A 15 6.96 -13.10 2.60
C VAL A 15 8.41 -13.48 2.40
N TRP A 16 9.30 -12.50 2.41
CA TRP A 16 10.73 -12.69 2.13
C TRP A 16 11.61 -12.25 3.30
N ARG A 17 12.83 -12.76 3.31
CA ARG A 17 13.95 -12.28 4.12
C ARG A 17 15.26 -12.58 3.40
N VAL A 18 16.31 -11.86 3.75
CA VAL A 18 17.69 -12.25 3.41
C VAL A 18 18.31 -12.81 4.67
N ARG A 19 18.88 -14.01 4.57
CA ARG A 19 19.58 -14.68 5.66
C ARG A 19 20.84 -15.33 5.09
N ASP A 20 21.98 -15.07 5.71
CA ASP A 20 23.29 -15.58 5.26
C ASP A 20 23.53 -15.27 3.76
N ASP A 21 23.24 -14.01 3.38
CA ASP A 21 23.28 -13.47 2.00
C ASP A 21 22.39 -14.20 0.97
N ARG A 22 21.46 -15.03 1.42
CA ARG A 22 20.53 -15.77 0.56
C ARG A 22 19.10 -15.27 0.73
N LEU A 23 18.46 -15.00 -0.39
CA LEU A 23 17.04 -14.67 -0.44
C LEU A 23 16.22 -15.91 -0.10
N GLN A 24 15.37 -15.78 0.91
CA GLN A 24 14.45 -16.81 1.34
C GLN A 24 13.02 -16.29 1.27
N VAL A 25 12.10 -17.19 1.00
CA VAL A 25 10.67 -16.93 0.88
C VAL A 25 9.85 -17.92 1.71
N GLN A 26 8.65 -17.53 2.11
CA GLN A 26 7.77 -18.35 2.93
C GLN A 26 6.64 -18.95 2.08
N LEU A 27 6.51 -20.28 2.08
CA LEU A 27 5.37 -20.99 1.52
C LEU A 27 4.49 -21.60 2.61
N VAL A 28 3.21 -21.75 2.29
CA VAL A 28 2.22 -22.46 3.11
C VAL A 28 1.75 -23.72 2.40
N HIS A 29 1.46 -24.77 3.17
CA HIS A 29 0.86 -26.00 2.69
C HIS A 29 -0.60 -26.07 3.10
N ARG A 30 -1.46 -26.52 2.18
CA ARG A 30 -2.90 -26.68 2.43
C ARG A 30 -3.28 -28.16 2.38
N PRO A 31 -3.62 -28.80 3.51
CA PRO A 31 -3.97 -30.23 3.56
C PRO A 31 -5.10 -30.60 2.61
N ARG A 32 -6.13 -29.75 2.51
CA ARG A 32 -7.30 -29.99 1.66
C ARG A 32 -6.96 -30.23 0.18
N TYR A 33 -5.88 -29.64 -0.31
CA TYR A 33 -5.47 -29.72 -1.71
C TYR A 33 -4.12 -30.44 -1.89
N ASP A 34 -3.46 -30.80 -0.80
CA ASP A 34 -2.06 -31.26 -0.75
C ASP A 34 -1.13 -30.39 -1.62
N ASP A 35 -1.27 -29.05 -1.50
CA ASP A 35 -0.56 -28.10 -2.34
C ASP A 35 0.24 -27.05 -1.56
N TRP A 36 1.36 -26.63 -2.17
CA TRP A 36 2.19 -25.55 -1.68
C TRP A 36 1.96 -24.31 -2.52
N SER A 37 1.64 -23.20 -1.87
CA SER A 37 1.41 -21.92 -2.53
C SER A 37 1.85 -20.74 -1.67
N TRP A 38 1.81 -19.56 -2.27
CA TRP A 38 1.90 -18.30 -1.53
C TRP A 38 0.71 -18.11 -0.62
N PRO A 39 0.91 -17.51 0.56
CA PRO A 39 -0.20 -17.18 1.43
C PRO A 39 -1.10 -16.10 0.81
N LYS A 40 -2.41 -16.35 0.78
CA LYS A 40 -3.43 -15.52 0.11
C LYS A 40 -4.85 -15.98 0.44
N GLY A 41 -5.80 -15.06 0.30
CA GLY A 41 -7.21 -15.40 0.28
C GLY A 41 -8.10 -14.31 -0.28
N LYS A 42 -9.41 -14.50 -0.12
CA LYS A 42 -10.42 -13.70 -0.82
C LYS A 42 -10.60 -12.38 -0.10
N LEU A 43 -10.87 -11.33 -0.87
CA LEU A 43 -11.28 -10.05 -0.28
C LEU A 43 -12.63 -10.23 0.42
N GLU A 44 -12.76 -9.68 1.62
CA GLU A 44 -14.02 -9.48 2.30
C GLU A 44 -14.81 -8.30 1.70
N PRO A 45 -16.13 -8.20 1.93
CA PRO A 45 -16.92 -7.05 1.50
C PRO A 45 -16.34 -5.73 2.05
N GLY A 46 -16.13 -4.75 1.16
CA GLY A 46 -15.56 -3.46 1.56
C GLY A 46 -14.05 -3.50 1.86
N GLU A 47 -13.36 -4.61 1.61
CA GLU A 47 -11.93 -4.76 1.90
C GLU A 47 -11.06 -4.33 0.71
N SER A 48 -9.98 -3.59 0.99
CA SER A 48 -8.95 -3.28 -0.03
C SER A 48 -8.06 -4.51 -0.27
N HIS A 49 -7.42 -4.60 -1.45
CA HIS A 49 -6.50 -5.71 -1.70
C HIS A 49 -5.30 -5.70 -0.74
N GLN A 50 -4.85 -4.51 -0.33
CA GLN A 50 -3.75 -4.34 0.62
C GLN A 50 -4.12 -4.87 1.99
N ALA A 51 -5.33 -4.55 2.47
CA ALA A 51 -5.86 -5.05 3.73
C ALA A 51 -6.01 -6.58 3.70
N ALA A 52 -6.61 -7.11 2.63
CA ALA A 52 -6.73 -8.54 2.42
C ALA A 52 -5.36 -9.23 2.40
N ALA A 53 -4.38 -8.68 1.67
CA ALA A 53 -3.05 -9.26 1.61
C ALA A 53 -2.39 -9.39 3.00
N VAL A 54 -2.45 -8.34 3.83
CA VAL A 54 -1.84 -8.41 5.17
C VAL A 54 -2.63 -9.27 6.15
N ARG A 55 -3.96 -9.31 6.03
CA ARG A 55 -4.84 -10.16 6.84
C ARG A 55 -4.57 -11.63 6.53
N GLU A 56 -4.71 -12.03 5.26
CA GLU A 56 -4.55 -13.40 4.79
C GLU A 56 -3.15 -13.96 5.09
N VAL A 57 -2.10 -13.15 4.88
CA VAL A 57 -0.74 -13.56 5.24
C VAL A 57 -0.62 -13.76 6.76
N ALA A 58 -1.25 -12.92 7.57
CA ALA A 58 -1.23 -13.07 9.02
C ALA A 58 -2.03 -14.30 9.48
N GLU A 59 -3.18 -14.58 8.90
CA GLU A 59 -4.01 -15.78 9.16
C GLU A 59 -3.20 -17.05 8.87
N GLU A 60 -2.68 -17.17 7.64
CA GLU A 60 -2.07 -18.42 7.16
C GLU A 60 -0.63 -18.63 7.68
N THR A 61 0.06 -17.58 8.15
CA THR A 61 1.44 -17.71 8.66
C THR A 61 1.57 -17.45 10.16
N ALA A 62 0.48 -17.04 10.83
CA ALA A 62 0.45 -16.55 12.21
C ALA A 62 1.44 -15.41 12.50
N LYS A 63 1.89 -14.68 11.48
CA LYS A 63 2.88 -13.60 11.59
C LYS A 63 2.45 -12.38 10.78
N PRO A 64 2.32 -11.20 11.40
CA PRO A 64 1.97 -9.99 10.68
C PRO A 64 3.11 -9.53 9.76
N VAL A 65 2.73 -8.92 8.64
CA VAL A 65 3.65 -8.42 7.62
C VAL A 65 3.41 -6.95 7.27
N VAL A 66 4.40 -6.33 6.64
CA VAL A 66 4.30 -5.01 5.99
C VAL A 66 4.55 -5.20 4.50
N LEU A 67 3.67 -4.63 3.68
CA LEU A 67 3.78 -4.70 2.22
C LEU A 67 4.90 -3.79 1.72
N GLY A 68 5.64 -4.28 0.73
CA GLY A 68 6.58 -3.55 -0.11
C GLY A 68 6.07 -3.51 -1.55
N VAL A 69 6.98 -3.61 -2.53
CA VAL A 69 6.66 -3.49 -3.96
C VAL A 69 5.56 -4.46 -4.42
N PRO A 70 4.64 -4.03 -5.30
CA PRO A 70 3.68 -4.93 -5.93
C PRO A 70 4.40 -5.91 -6.85
N LEU A 71 3.90 -7.13 -6.90
CA LEU A 71 4.40 -8.20 -7.77
C LEU A 71 3.36 -8.50 -8.87
N PRO A 72 3.77 -9.14 -9.98
CA PRO A 72 2.85 -9.45 -11.07
C PRO A 72 1.59 -10.19 -10.60
N ALA A 73 0.44 -9.56 -10.82
CA ALA A 73 -0.85 -10.18 -10.54
C ALA A 73 -1.10 -11.39 -11.46
N MET A 74 -1.90 -12.33 -10.95
CA MET A 74 -2.35 -13.49 -11.71
C MET A 74 -3.83 -13.35 -12.05
N ARG A 75 -4.21 -13.74 -13.26
CA ARG A 75 -5.60 -13.78 -13.70
C ARG A 75 -5.87 -15.04 -14.49
N TYR A 76 -6.86 -15.82 -14.07
CA TYR A 76 -7.23 -17.08 -14.72
C TYR A 76 -8.73 -17.37 -14.58
N ARG A 77 -9.25 -18.23 -15.44
CA ARG A 77 -10.66 -18.64 -15.42
C ARG A 77 -10.84 -19.84 -14.49
N MET A 78 -11.85 -19.78 -13.63
CA MET A 78 -12.26 -20.87 -12.75
C MET A 78 -13.16 -21.87 -13.51
N PRO A 79 -13.32 -23.12 -13.02
CA PRO A 79 -14.19 -24.12 -13.65
C PRO A 79 -15.66 -23.66 -13.81
N ASP A 80 -16.14 -22.82 -12.89
CA ASP A 80 -17.47 -22.21 -12.94
C ASP A 80 -17.59 -21.03 -13.94
N GLY A 81 -16.55 -20.80 -14.74
CA GLY A 81 -16.51 -19.77 -15.77
C GLY A 81 -16.11 -18.37 -15.27
N ARG A 82 -16.04 -18.13 -13.95
CA ARG A 82 -15.65 -16.82 -13.39
C ARG A 82 -14.18 -16.52 -13.59
N TRP A 83 -13.85 -15.24 -13.73
CA TRP A 83 -12.46 -14.79 -13.62
C TRP A 83 -12.03 -14.71 -12.16
N LYS A 84 -10.87 -15.28 -11.84
CA LYS A 84 -10.18 -15.06 -10.58
C LYS A 84 -8.94 -14.20 -10.81
N THR A 85 -8.78 -13.16 -10.01
CA THR A 85 -7.59 -12.31 -9.99
C THR A 85 -6.93 -12.41 -8.62
N VAL A 86 -5.61 -12.59 -8.60
CA VAL A 86 -4.79 -12.62 -7.38
C VAL A 86 -3.76 -11.50 -7.48
N ALA A 87 -3.83 -10.55 -6.56
CA ALA A 87 -2.81 -9.52 -6.38
C ALA A 87 -1.76 -10.00 -5.36
N TYR A 88 -0.49 -9.75 -5.64
CA TYR A 88 0.61 -10.13 -4.76
C TYR A 88 1.52 -8.94 -4.49
N TRP A 89 2.08 -8.91 -3.29
CA TRP A 89 3.14 -7.97 -2.90
C TRP A 89 4.34 -8.73 -2.38
N ALA A 90 5.53 -8.15 -2.55
CA ALA A 90 6.64 -8.51 -1.71
C ALA A 90 6.32 -8.04 -0.29
N ALA A 91 6.50 -8.90 0.71
CA ALA A 91 6.16 -8.59 2.09
C ALA A 91 7.32 -8.92 3.02
N ARG A 92 7.64 -8.02 3.95
CA ARG A 92 8.56 -8.32 5.05
C ARG A 92 7.76 -8.64 6.31
N ARG A 93 8.35 -9.43 7.20
CA ARG A 93 7.79 -9.56 8.55
C ARG A 93 7.72 -8.19 9.23
N ALA A 94 6.59 -7.93 9.88
CA ALA A 94 6.44 -6.73 10.70
C ALA A 94 7.34 -6.86 11.94
N LYS A 95 7.95 -5.75 12.35
CA LYS A 95 8.79 -5.63 13.53
C LYS A 95 8.08 -4.73 14.53
N PRO A 96 7.73 -5.20 15.75
CA PRO A 96 7.05 -4.37 16.73
C PRO A 96 7.78 -3.05 17.04
N SER A 97 9.12 -3.05 17.02
CA SER A 97 9.91 -1.83 17.28
C SER A 97 9.74 -0.72 16.24
N SER A 98 9.38 -1.03 14.99
CA SER A 98 9.25 -0.04 13.91
C SER A 98 7.85 0.10 13.36
N ASP A 99 7.01 -0.93 13.52
CA ASP A 99 5.70 -1.03 12.87
C ASP A 99 4.53 -0.98 13.87
N LEU A 100 4.79 -0.72 15.16
CA LEU A 100 3.75 -0.72 16.20
C LEU A 100 2.54 0.11 15.82
N SER A 101 2.72 1.35 15.37
CA SER A 101 1.63 2.23 14.95
C SER A 101 0.77 1.61 13.86
N ALA A 102 1.39 0.99 12.86
CA ALA A 102 0.65 0.35 11.79
C ALA A 102 -0.03 -0.93 12.25
N LEU A 103 0.55 -1.68 13.19
CA LEU A 103 -0.06 -2.88 13.77
C LEU A 103 -1.24 -2.53 14.69
N SER A 104 -1.14 -1.47 15.49
CA SER A 104 -2.23 -0.99 16.35
C SER A 104 -3.46 -0.52 15.54
N ALA A 105 -3.24 -0.06 14.31
CA ALA A 105 -4.31 0.35 13.41
C ALA A 105 -4.99 -0.82 12.68
N ARG A 106 -4.58 -2.08 12.92
CA ARG A 106 -5.16 -3.27 12.30
C ARG A 106 -6.11 -3.97 13.27
N PRO A 107 -7.19 -4.59 12.76
CA PRO A 107 -7.97 -5.51 13.57
C PRO A 107 -7.12 -6.71 14.01
N ALA A 108 -7.51 -7.34 15.11
CA ALA A 108 -6.94 -8.63 15.49
C ALA A 108 -7.38 -9.69 14.47
N VAL A 109 -6.45 -10.58 14.13
CA VAL A 109 -6.66 -11.60 13.10
C VAL A 109 -6.28 -12.96 13.70
N PRO A 110 -7.24 -13.91 13.84
CA PRO A 110 -6.94 -15.24 14.35
C PRO A 110 -6.12 -16.04 13.30
N PRO A 111 -5.23 -16.93 13.74
CA PRO A 111 -4.54 -17.82 12.80
C PRO A 111 -5.53 -18.80 12.14
N ALA A 112 -5.22 -19.21 10.92
CA ALA A 112 -5.95 -20.25 10.20
C ALA A 112 -5.92 -21.58 10.98
N SER A 113 -6.95 -22.42 10.80
CA SER A 113 -7.00 -23.72 11.47
C SER A 113 -5.96 -24.69 10.87
N PRO A 114 -5.53 -25.73 11.61
CA PRO A 114 -4.67 -26.77 11.07
C PRO A 114 -5.27 -27.55 9.89
N GLU A 115 -6.59 -27.55 9.71
CA GLU A 115 -7.24 -28.16 8.52
C GLU A 115 -7.06 -27.30 7.26
N GLU A 116 -6.86 -26.00 7.44
CA GLU A 116 -6.62 -25.05 6.36
C GLU A 116 -5.13 -24.94 6.03
N ILE A 117 -4.28 -24.74 7.04
CA ILE A 117 -2.83 -24.66 6.92
C ILE A 117 -2.15 -25.53 7.99
N ASP A 118 -1.50 -26.62 7.60
CA ASP A 118 -0.75 -27.49 8.52
C ASP A 118 0.74 -27.15 8.59
N LYS A 119 1.31 -26.54 7.53
CA LYS A 119 2.75 -26.26 7.44
C LYS A 119 3.04 -24.89 6.85
N VAL A 120 4.04 -24.25 7.44
CA VAL A 120 4.64 -23.02 6.95
C VAL A 120 6.15 -23.21 6.91
N ARG A 121 6.79 -22.92 5.76
CA ARG A 121 8.23 -23.16 5.56
C ARG A 121 8.93 -21.96 4.93
N TRP A 122 10.08 -21.63 5.50
CA TRP A 122 11.08 -20.80 4.82
C TRP A 122 11.89 -21.68 3.89
N LEU A 123 12.06 -21.24 2.65
CA LEU A 123 12.79 -21.94 1.61
C LEU A 123 13.71 -20.95 0.88
N ASP A 124 14.83 -21.45 0.39
CA ASP A 124 15.61 -20.70 -0.60
C ASP A 124 14.83 -20.62 -1.92
N VAL A 125 15.21 -19.69 -2.79
CA VAL A 125 14.49 -19.41 -4.05
C VAL A 125 14.29 -20.67 -4.91
N ASP A 126 15.35 -21.45 -5.11
CA ASP A 126 15.31 -22.65 -5.97
C ASP A 126 14.39 -23.72 -5.39
N ASP A 127 14.49 -23.95 -4.08
CA ASP A 127 13.63 -24.89 -3.36
C ASP A 127 12.16 -24.45 -3.41
N ALA A 128 11.89 -23.14 -3.24
CA ALA A 128 10.55 -22.60 -3.36
C ALA A 128 10.00 -22.80 -4.78
N ALA A 129 10.80 -22.54 -5.81
CA ALA A 129 10.41 -22.75 -7.20
C ALA A 129 10.08 -24.21 -7.50
N ALA A 130 10.85 -25.15 -6.95
CA ALA A 130 10.61 -26.58 -7.05
C ALA A 130 9.38 -27.03 -6.25
N ARG A 131 9.14 -26.44 -5.07
CA ARG A 131 8.07 -26.84 -4.15
C ARG A 131 6.69 -26.32 -4.55
N LEU A 132 6.60 -25.16 -5.20
CA LEU A 132 5.33 -24.58 -5.66
C LEU A 132 4.57 -25.55 -6.58
N THR A 133 3.37 -25.95 -6.16
CA THR A 133 2.55 -26.89 -6.93
C THR A 133 2.07 -26.29 -8.24
N ARG A 134 1.72 -25.00 -8.24
CA ARG A 134 1.27 -24.29 -9.45
C ARG A 134 2.46 -23.59 -10.11
N ARG A 135 2.78 -23.98 -11.34
CA ARG A 135 3.85 -23.35 -12.14
C ARG A 135 3.65 -21.84 -12.32
N THR A 136 2.41 -21.38 -12.38
CA THR A 136 2.08 -19.95 -12.53
C THR A 136 2.43 -19.11 -11.32
N ASP A 137 2.47 -19.71 -10.11
CA ASP A 137 2.91 -19.02 -8.88
C ASP A 137 4.43 -18.73 -8.90
N ARG A 138 5.19 -19.24 -9.88
CA ARG A 138 6.60 -18.86 -10.08
C ARG A 138 6.76 -17.46 -10.67
N LYS A 139 5.76 -16.91 -11.35
CA LYS A 139 5.85 -15.56 -11.95
C LYS A 139 6.13 -14.47 -10.90
N PRO A 140 5.39 -14.37 -9.77
CA PRO A 140 5.73 -13.42 -8.72
C PRO A 140 7.09 -13.72 -8.05
N LEU A 141 7.52 -14.99 -7.98
CA LEU A 141 8.84 -15.35 -7.46
C LEU A 141 9.97 -14.76 -8.31
N LEU A 142 9.90 -14.93 -9.64
CA LEU A 142 10.90 -14.40 -10.56
C LEU A 142 11.00 -12.87 -10.48
N ALA A 143 9.85 -12.19 -10.38
CA ALA A 143 9.83 -10.74 -10.18
C ALA A 143 10.48 -10.34 -8.84
N LEU A 144 10.19 -11.06 -7.76
CA LEU A 144 10.80 -10.81 -6.45
C LEU A 144 12.33 -11.02 -6.48
N VAL A 145 12.81 -12.04 -7.18
CA VAL A 145 14.25 -12.30 -7.38
C VAL A 145 14.92 -11.16 -8.17
N GLU A 146 14.27 -10.68 -9.23
CA GLU A 146 14.76 -9.54 -10.01
C GLU A 146 14.85 -8.26 -9.17
N GLU A 147 13.80 -7.96 -8.39
CA GLU A 147 13.81 -6.81 -7.47
C GLU A 147 14.91 -6.95 -6.40
N HIS A 148 15.19 -8.16 -5.93
CA HIS A 148 16.29 -8.41 -5.00
C HIS A 148 17.66 -8.19 -5.66
N ALA A 149 17.88 -8.76 -6.84
CA ALA A 149 19.14 -8.66 -7.58
C ALA A 149 19.49 -7.20 -7.93
N GLN A 150 18.47 -6.36 -8.17
CA GLN A 150 18.67 -4.93 -8.42
C GLN A 150 18.72 -4.07 -7.14
N GLY A 151 18.67 -4.66 -5.94
CA GLY A 151 18.70 -3.95 -4.67
C GLY A 151 17.45 -3.09 -4.42
N ARG A 152 16.31 -3.45 -5.01
CA ARG A 152 15.05 -2.68 -4.97
C ARG A 152 13.97 -3.32 -4.09
N LEU A 153 14.19 -4.53 -3.58
CA LEU A 153 13.19 -5.27 -2.81
C LEU A 153 12.91 -4.67 -1.42
N ALA A 154 13.94 -4.13 -0.77
CA ALA A 154 13.82 -3.51 0.55
C ALA A 154 13.35 -2.05 0.41
N THR A 155 12.04 -1.83 0.53
CA THR A 155 11.43 -0.50 0.40
C THR A 155 10.73 0.00 1.66
N HIS A 156 10.60 1.32 1.75
CA HIS A 156 9.59 1.98 2.56
C HIS A 156 8.56 2.67 1.65
N ALA A 157 7.36 2.91 2.16
CA ALA A 157 6.28 3.53 1.39
C ALA A 157 6.17 5.02 1.68
N VAL A 158 6.09 5.85 0.63
CA VAL A 158 5.65 7.24 0.72
C VAL A 158 4.28 7.33 0.07
N VAL A 159 3.24 7.35 0.89
CA VAL A 159 1.85 7.39 0.44
C VAL A 159 1.43 8.85 0.25
N ILE A 160 1.01 9.22 -0.95
CA ILE A 160 0.41 10.52 -1.25
C ILE A 160 -1.10 10.36 -1.22
N ALA A 161 -1.77 11.09 -0.34
CA ALA A 161 -3.22 11.07 -0.21
C ALA A 161 -3.83 12.40 -0.65
N ARG A 162 -4.79 12.36 -1.58
CA ARG A 162 -5.69 13.52 -1.75
C ARG A 162 -6.73 13.46 -0.64
N HIS A 163 -7.01 14.61 -0.01
CA HIS A 163 -8.04 14.67 1.04
C HIS A 163 -9.38 14.07 0.57
N GLY A 164 -10.18 13.56 1.51
CA GLY A 164 -11.52 13.04 1.27
C GLY A 164 -12.45 14.10 0.68
N ARG A 165 -13.63 13.68 0.21
CA ARG A 165 -14.59 14.62 -0.38
C ARG A 165 -14.98 15.70 0.64
N ALA A 166 -14.79 16.97 0.28
CA ALA A 166 -15.14 18.12 1.11
C ALA A 166 -16.37 18.84 0.56
N LEU A 167 -17.03 19.66 1.39
CA LEU A 167 -18.17 20.46 0.95
C LEU A 167 -17.80 21.28 -0.30
N PRO A 168 -18.69 21.40 -1.30
CA PRO A 168 -18.45 22.29 -2.43
C PRO A 168 -18.19 23.72 -1.96
N ARG A 169 -17.26 24.44 -2.61
CA ARG A 169 -16.94 25.84 -2.24
C ARG A 169 -18.19 26.74 -2.26
N ALA A 170 -19.08 26.53 -3.22
CA ALA A 170 -20.33 27.28 -3.34
C ALA A 170 -21.33 27.05 -2.17
N GLN A 171 -21.16 25.97 -1.40
CA GLN A 171 -22.02 25.60 -0.28
C GLN A 171 -21.33 25.86 1.07
N TRP A 172 -20.16 26.48 1.08
CA TRP A 172 -19.38 26.78 2.28
C TRP A 172 -19.28 28.29 2.49
N HIS A 173 -19.78 28.77 3.62
CA HIS A 173 -19.83 30.20 3.95
C HIS A 173 -18.77 30.65 4.97
N GLY A 174 -17.94 29.72 5.46
CA GLY A 174 -16.82 30.01 6.36
C GLY A 174 -15.48 30.18 5.64
N GLU A 175 -14.39 30.28 6.39
CA GLU A 175 -13.05 30.36 5.83
C GLU A 175 -12.63 29.05 5.14
N GLU A 176 -11.92 29.14 4.00
CA GLU A 176 -11.50 27.96 3.22
C GLU A 176 -10.61 26.98 4.02
N LEU A 177 -9.86 27.49 5.00
CA LEU A 177 -9.05 26.73 5.95
C LEU A 177 -9.88 25.71 6.75
N HIS A 178 -11.13 26.08 7.06
CA HIS A 178 -12.07 25.33 7.91
C HIS A 178 -13.11 24.55 7.08
N ARG A 179 -12.98 24.52 5.75
CA ARG A 179 -13.95 23.81 4.90
C ARG A 179 -13.91 22.30 5.22
N PRO A 180 -15.01 21.71 5.73
CA PRO A 180 -14.99 20.35 6.29
C PRO A 180 -15.16 19.27 5.22
N LEU A 181 -14.95 18.02 5.64
CA LEU A 181 -15.33 16.84 4.87
C LEU A 181 -16.86 16.71 4.80
N THR A 182 -17.35 16.06 3.74
CA THR A 182 -18.73 15.56 3.69
C THR A 182 -18.82 14.20 4.40
N PRO A 183 -20.04 13.64 4.61
CA PRO A 183 -20.18 12.27 5.13
C PRO A 183 -19.40 11.23 4.31
N ILE A 184 -19.43 11.34 2.97
CA ILE A 184 -18.62 10.48 2.07
C ILE A 184 -17.13 10.74 2.27
N GLY A 185 -16.72 11.98 2.52
CA GLY A 185 -15.33 12.31 2.84
C GLY A 185 -14.84 11.64 4.13
N HIS A 186 -15.68 11.55 5.15
CA HIS A 186 -15.38 10.79 6.36
C HIS A 186 -15.30 9.28 6.09
N ALA A 187 -16.14 8.74 5.20
CA ALA A 187 -16.02 7.35 4.75
C ALA A 187 -14.68 7.10 4.03
N HIS A 188 -14.22 8.03 3.17
CA HIS A 188 -12.87 7.93 2.58
C HIS A 188 -11.81 7.90 3.69
N ALA A 189 -11.87 8.82 4.66
CA ALA A 189 -10.92 8.90 5.77
C ALA A 189 -10.82 7.59 6.58
N ALA A 190 -11.95 6.91 6.80
CA ALA A 190 -11.97 5.60 7.44
C ALA A 190 -11.36 4.50 6.54
N ALA A 191 -11.68 4.50 5.25
CA ALA A 191 -11.17 3.51 4.29
C ALA A 191 -9.64 3.61 4.06
N LEU A 192 -9.03 4.77 4.33
CA LEU A 192 -7.57 4.94 4.31
C LEU A 192 -6.85 4.10 5.38
N VAL A 193 -7.47 3.91 6.55
CA VAL A 193 -6.83 3.29 7.73
C VAL A 193 -6.19 1.94 7.41
N PRO A 194 -6.93 0.95 6.87
CA PRO A 194 -6.35 -0.37 6.62
C PRO A 194 -5.28 -0.35 5.51
N VAL A 195 -5.38 0.56 4.54
CA VAL A 195 -4.37 0.69 3.47
C VAL A 195 -3.07 1.26 4.03
N LEU A 196 -3.12 2.35 4.80
CA LEU A 196 -1.94 2.94 5.45
C LEU A 196 -1.29 1.96 6.43
N ALA A 197 -2.12 1.20 7.18
CA ALA A 197 -1.65 0.15 8.07
C ALA A 197 -0.91 -0.95 7.32
N ALA A 198 -1.37 -1.37 6.13
CA ALA A 198 -0.75 -2.44 5.34
C ALA A 198 0.70 -2.11 4.93
N TYR A 199 0.98 -0.85 4.60
CA TYR A 199 2.32 -0.36 4.21
C TYR A 199 3.21 0.08 5.39
N GLY A 200 2.78 -0.15 6.62
CA GLY A 200 3.60 0.11 7.80
C GLY A 200 3.80 1.61 8.06
N VAL A 201 2.85 2.46 7.66
CA VAL A 201 2.97 3.91 7.84
C VAL A 201 3.18 4.25 9.32
N ARG A 202 4.15 5.11 9.61
CA ARG A 202 4.46 5.54 10.99
C ARG A 202 4.72 7.04 11.12
N ARG A 203 4.69 7.76 10.00
CA ARG A 203 4.77 9.22 9.95
C ARG A 203 3.57 9.75 9.18
N VAL A 204 2.83 10.66 9.79
CA VAL A 204 1.71 11.35 9.16
C VAL A 204 2.08 12.80 8.95
N VAL A 205 2.12 13.23 7.69
CA VAL A 205 2.28 14.62 7.27
C VAL A 205 1.01 15.05 6.56
N SER A 206 0.49 16.22 6.89
CA SER A 206 -0.73 16.72 6.25
C SER A 206 -0.70 18.24 6.11
N SER A 207 -1.37 18.76 5.09
CA SER A 207 -1.83 20.14 5.12
C SER A 207 -2.63 20.40 6.40
N ARG A 208 -2.47 21.58 6.98
CA ARG A 208 -3.22 22.01 8.17
C ARG A 208 -4.71 22.20 7.93
N TRP A 209 -5.13 22.40 6.67
CA TRP A 209 -6.53 22.65 6.33
C TRP A 209 -7.41 21.50 6.79
N GLU A 210 -8.57 21.84 7.33
CA GLU A 210 -9.40 20.94 8.12
C GLU A 210 -9.72 19.64 7.38
N ARG A 211 -10.12 19.71 6.12
CA ARG A 211 -10.37 18.52 5.28
C ARG A 211 -9.17 17.57 5.18
N CYS A 212 -7.93 18.07 5.10
CA CYS A 212 -6.74 17.21 5.07
C CYS A 212 -6.49 16.60 6.45
N ALA A 213 -6.54 17.42 7.51
CA ALA A 213 -6.37 16.95 8.88
C ALA A 213 -7.42 15.88 9.26
N ALA A 214 -8.68 16.12 8.92
CA ALA A 214 -9.80 15.19 9.12
C ALA A 214 -9.65 13.91 8.28
N THR A 215 -9.02 13.97 7.10
CA THR A 215 -8.79 12.78 6.26
C THR A 215 -7.83 11.80 6.92
N VAL A 216 -6.79 12.30 7.60
CA VAL A 216 -5.79 11.44 8.27
C VAL A 216 -6.12 11.14 9.74
N ALA A 217 -7.08 11.87 10.33
CA ALA A 217 -7.44 11.76 11.74
C ALA A 217 -7.81 10.33 12.18
N PRO A 218 -8.59 9.53 11.42
CA PRO A 218 -8.89 8.15 11.82
C PRO A 218 -7.63 7.29 11.96
N TYR A 219 -6.67 7.42 11.05
CA TYR A 219 -5.41 6.67 11.10
C TYR A 219 -4.50 7.15 12.23
N VAL A 220 -4.42 8.47 12.45
CA VAL A 220 -3.70 9.08 13.58
C VAL A 220 -4.19 8.50 14.90
N LYS A 221 -5.51 8.38 15.08
CA LYS A 221 -6.12 7.80 16.27
C LYS A 221 -5.83 6.29 16.39
N ALA A 222 -6.08 5.53 15.33
CA ALA A 222 -5.93 4.07 15.33
C ALA A 222 -4.47 3.63 15.54
N GLY A 223 -3.52 4.33 14.93
CA GLY A 223 -2.09 4.01 15.04
C GLY A 223 -1.33 4.76 16.14
N ALA A 224 -2.01 5.60 16.93
CA ALA A 224 -1.40 6.48 17.94
C ALA A 224 -0.20 7.27 17.39
N VAL A 225 -0.28 7.76 16.15
CA VAL A 225 0.80 8.47 15.48
C VAL A 225 0.65 9.97 15.71
N ARG A 226 1.71 10.67 16.12
CA ARG A 226 1.70 12.14 16.17
C ARG A 226 1.77 12.71 14.74
N PRO A 227 0.74 13.44 14.26
CA PRO A 227 0.79 14.07 12.94
C PRO A 227 1.65 15.32 12.96
N TRP A 228 2.24 15.64 11.81
CA TRP A 228 2.85 16.95 11.52
C TRP A 228 2.00 17.70 10.51
N PHE A 229 1.37 18.78 10.96
CA PHE A 229 0.57 19.67 10.11
C PHE A 229 1.42 20.80 9.57
N SER A 230 1.30 21.08 8.28
CA SER A 230 2.12 22.08 7.60
C SER A 230 1.28 23.13 6.88
N GLU A 231 1.67 24.40 7.09
CA GLU A 231 1.24 25.56 6.30
C GLU A 231 1.61 25.42 4.83
N HIS A 232 2.80 24.87 4.55
CA HIS A 232 3.39 24.88 3.21
C HIS A 232 2.69 23.95 2.24
N LEU A 233 1.88 23.03 2.76
CA LEU A 233 1.08 22.08 1.98
C LEU A 233 -0.32 22.63 1.66
N THR A 234 -0.65 23.85 2.08
CA THR A 234 -1.94 24.50 1.74
C THR A 234 -1.91 25.03 0.31
N GLU A 235 -3.06 25.13 -0.35
CA GLU A 235 -3.13 25.62 -1.75
C GLU A 235 -2.48 27.01 -1.87
N THR A 236 -2.85 27.95 -1.00
CA THR A 236 -2.34 29.33 -1.03
C THR A 236 -0.82 29.43 -0.79
N ARG A 237 -0.25 28.62 0.10
CA ARG A 237 1.20 28.65 0.35
C ARG A 237 1.98 27.89 -0.71
N HIS A 238 1.39 26.86 -1.30
CA HIS A 238 1.99 26.14 -2.42
C HIS A 238 2.14 27.06 -3.63
N GLU A 239 1.10 27.82 -3.99
CA GLU A 239 1.17 28.82 -5.07
C GLU A 239 2.33 29.82 -4.89
N GLN A 240 2.56 30.25 -3.64
CA GLN A 240 3.64 31.20 -3.31
C GLN A 240 5.04 30.55 -3.27
N SER A 241 5.13 29.25 -2.96
CA SER A 241 6.42 28.59 -2.70
C SER A 241 6.40 27.08 -2.96
N PRO A 242 6.25 26.63 -4.23
CA PRO A 242 6.24 25.20 -4.57
C PRO A 242 7.51 24.46 -4.11
N ALA A 243 8.66 25.16 -4.09
CA ALA A 243 9.93 24.61 -3.63
C ALA A 243 9.90 24.07 -2.18
N ARG A 244 9.04 24.61 -1.30
CA ARG A 244 8.88 24.12 0.08
C ARG A 244 8.13 22.79 0.13
N VAL A 245 7.14 22.61 -0.73
CA VAL A 245 6.46 21.31 -0.93
C VAL A 245 7.47 20.30 -1.47
N ALA A 246 8.21 20.67 -2.51
CA ALA A 246 9.23 19.80 -3.09
C ALA A 246 10.28 19.34 -2.06
N ARG A 247 10.73 20.25 -1.18
CA ARG A 247 11.64 19.92 -0.07
C ARG A 247 11.01 18.93 0.90
N THR A 248 9.74 19.12 1.27
CA THR A 248 9.02 18.19 2.16
C THR A 248 8.96 16.79 1.55
N VAL A 249 8.64 16.68 0.25
CA VAL A 249 8.57 15.38 -0.44
C VAL A 249 9.96 14.71 -0.47
N ARG A 250 11.03 15.44 -0.79
CA ARG A 250 12.40 14.89 -0.75
C ARG A 250 12.77 14.34 0.62
N GLN A 251 12.45 15.06 1.70
CA GLN A 251 12.69 14.59 3.07
C GLN A 251 11.91 13.31 3.40
N LEU A 252 10.69 13.15 2.87
CA LEU A 252 9.93 11.91 3.02
C LEU A 252 10.55 10.75 2.25
N LEU A 253 11.11 11.00 1.05
CA LEU A 253 11.83 9.99 0.28
C LEU A 253 13.13 9.55 0.96
N GLU A 254 13.89 10.49 1.55
CA GLU A 254 15.16 10.25 2.25
C GLU A 254 14.97 9.54 3.61
N SER A 255 13.84 9.75 4.27
CA SER A 255 13.51 9.12 5.55
C SER A 255 13.19 7.64 5.35
N PRO A 256 13.82 6.69 6.07
CA PRO A 256 13.55 5.24 5.95
C PRO A 256 12.20 4.82 6.58
N ALA A 257 11.36 5.78 6.94
CA ALA A 257 10.07 5.57 7.57
C ALA A 257 8.97 5.57 6.52
N SER A 258 8.14 4.53 6.49
CA SER A 258 6.91 4.62 5.73
C SER A 258 6.05 5.78 6.24
N SER A 259 5.55 6.60 5.32
CA SER A 259 4.88 7.86 5.63
C SER A 259 3.67 8.08 4.76
N VAL A 260 2.76 8.94 5.21
CA VAL A 260 1.66 9.48 4.41
C VAL A 260 1.76 11.00 4.36
N LEU A 261 1.52 11.57 3.19
CA LEU A 261 1.39 12.99 2.90
C LEU A 261 -0.04 13.27 2.41
N CYS A 262 -0.89 13.88 3.24
CA CYS A 262 -2.22 14.31 2.82
C CYS A 262 -2.22 15.77 2.32
N THR A 263 -2.71 15.99 1.10
CA THR A 263 -2.63 17.29 0.43
C THR A 263 -3.82 17.55 -0.51
N HIS A 264 -3.77 18.67 -1.24
CA HIS A 264 -4.80 19.15 -2.16
C HIS A 264 -4.44 18.90 -3.62
N ARG A 265 -5.44 18.89 -4.50
CA ARG A 265 -5.28 18.70 -5.96
C ARG A 265 -4.19 19.62 -6.57
N PRO A 266 -4.18 20.95 -6.35
CA PRO A 266 -3.18 21.83 -6.97
C PRO A 266 -1.73 21.51 -6.54
N VAL A 267 -1.56 20.97 -5.34
CA VAL A 267 -0.26 20.64 -4.76
C VAL A 267 0.31 19.34 -5.34
N LEU A 268 -0.55 18.46 -5.87
CA LEU A 268 -0.15 17.14 -6.39
C LEU A 268 0.82 17.26 -7.56
N SER A 269 0.73 18.27 -8.41
CA SER A 269 1.67 18.48 -9.53
C SER A 269 3.12 18.49 -9.05
N THR A 270 3.44 19.34 -8.07
CA THR A 270 4.78 19.43 -7.48
C THR A 270 5.20 18.14 -6.77
N VAL A 271 4.25 17.42 -6.14
CA VAL A 271 4.55 16.14 -5.51
C VAL A 271 4.96 15.11 -6.57
N LEU A 272 4.17 15.00 -7.63
CA LEU A 272 4.41 14.05 -8.73
C LEU A 272 5.70 14.41 -9.49
N ASP A 273 6.00 15.69 -9.70
CA ASP A 273 7.27 16.12 -10.30
C ASP A 273 8.47 15.61 -9.50
N VAL A 274 8.43 15.71 -8.16
CA VAL A 274 9.51 15.21 -7.30
C VAL A 274 9.57 13.69 -7.34
N LEU A 275 8.44 12.99 -7.31
CA LEU A 275 8.42 11.52 -7.45
C LEU A 275 9.03 11.09 -8.79
N GLY A 276 8.65 11.75 -9.90
CA GLY A 276 9.18 11.49 -11.24
C GLY A 276 10.69 11.72 -11.33
N GLN A 277 11.21 12.80 -10.73
CA GLN A 277 12.66 13.07 -10.66
C GLN A 277 13.45 11.99 -9.90
N HIS A 278 12.80 11.28 -8.97
CA HIS A 278 13.41 10.18 -8.20
C HIS A 278 13.06 8.80 -8.76
N SER A 279 12.34 8.74 -9.88
CA SER A 279 11.93 7.51 -10.56
C SER A 279 12.81 7.25 -11.78
N ARG A 280 12.95 5.97 -12.15
CA ARG A 280 13.34 5.64 -13.52
C ARG A 280 12.16 5.92 -14.46
N ARG A 281 12.44 6.03 -15.76
CA ARG A 281 11.42 6.41 -16.76
C ARG A 281 10.20 5.47 -16.75
N ASP A 282 10.45 4.17 -16.71
CA ASP A 282 9.42 3.13 -16.61
C ASP A 282 8.49 3.29 -15.40
N VAL A 283 9.02 3.73 -14.25
CA VAL A 283 8.22 4.01 -13.04
C VAL A 283 7.55 5.39 -13.13
N ALA A 284 8.23 6.40 -13.68
CA ALA A 284 7.68 7.74 -13.86
C ALA A 284 6.48 7.75 -14.81
N ASP A 285 6.51 6.93 -15.87
CA ASP A 285 5.43 6.77 -16.85
C ASP A 285 4.15 6.16 -16.23
N LEU A 286 4.24 5.57 -15.03
CA LEU A 286 3.10 5.04 -14.28
C LEU A 286 2.46 6.07 -13.33
N LEU A 287 3.10 7.24 -13.14
CA LEU A 287 2.50 8.32 -12.35
C LEU A 287 1.29 8.89 -13.08
N PRO A 288 0.23 9.34 -12.36
CA PRO A 288 -0.93 9.96 -13.00
C PRO A 288 -0.50 11.14 -13.90
N PRO A 289 -0.76 11.10 -15.21
CA PRO A 289 -0.16 12.05 -16.15
C PRO A 289 -0.93 13.37 -16.22
N GLN A 290 -2.17 13.40 -15.76
CA GLN A 290 -3.07 14.54 -15.92
C GLN A 290 -3.87 14.82 -14.65
N ASP A 291 -4.10 16.11 -14.43
CA ASP A 291 -5.00 16.63 -13.40
C ASP A 291 -6.43 16.08 -13.63
N PRO A 292 -7.15 15.59 -12.60
CA PRO A 292 -6.95 15.80 -11.16
C PRO A 292 -5.88 14.96 -10.46
N PHE A 293 -5.14 14.11 -11.19
CA PHE A 293 -4.13 13.15 -10.72
C PHE A 293 -4.64 12.04 -9.79
N LEU A 294 -5.38 12.42 -8.76
CA LEU A 294 -6.07 11.54 -7.80
C LEU A 294 -7.46 12.11 -7.54
N GLU A 295 -8.48 11.28 -7.46
CA GLU A 295 -9.80 11.69 -6.95
C GLU A 295 -9.79 11.89 -5.42
N PRO A 296 -10.75 12.62 -4.82
CA PRO A 296 -10.79 12.78 -3.38
C PRO A 296 -10.86 11.44 -2.66
N GLY A 297 -9.96 11.19 -1.70
CA GLY A 297 -9.86 9.91 -0.98
C GLY A 297 -8.98 8.86 -1.66
N GLU A 298 -8.45 9.12 -2.85
CA GLU A 298 -7.49 8.22 -3.50
C GLU A 298 -6.06 8.43 -3.02
N LEU A 299 -5.26 7.37 -3.19
CA LEU A 299 -3.88 7.31 -2.76
C LEU A 299 -2.97 6.94 -3.93
N LEU A 300 -1.77 7.51 -3.94
CA LEU A 300 -0.64 7.02 -4.71
C LEU A 300 0.43 6.51 -3.73
N VAL A 301 0.77 5.23 -3.80
CA VAL A 301 1.81 4.62 -2.97
C VAL A 301 3.11 4.58 -3.75
N ALA A 302 4.11 5.37 -3.36
CA ALA A 302 5.45 5.30 -3.92
C ALA A 302 6.33 4.38 -3.07
N HIS A 303 6.88 3.33 -3.67
CA HIS A 303 7.82 2.42 -3.02
C HIS A 303 9.23 2.93 -3.22
N VAL A 304 9.93 3.22 -2.12
CA VAL A 304 11.24 3.86 -2.15
C VAL A 304 12.29 2.88 -1.69
N ALA A 305 13.26 2.59 -2.56
CA ALA A 305 14.47 1.85 -2.22
C ALA A 305 15.62 2.83 -1.93
N THR A 306 16.44 2.51 -0.94
CA THR A 306 17.68 3.26 -0.69
C THR A 306 18.79 2.70 -1.58
N THR A 307 19.33 3.53 -2.47
CA THR A 307 20.45 3.14 -3.35
C THR A 307 21.72 3.92 -2.98
N PRO A 308 22.91 3.50 -3.46
CA PRO A 308 24.14 4.30 -3.27
C PRO A 308 24.05 5.73 -3.80
N ARG A 309 23.13 6.01 -4.74
CA ARG A 309 22.88 7.34 -5.33
C ARG A 309 21.72 8.09 -4.66
N GLY A 310 21.30 7.64 -3.47
CA GLY A 310 20.17 8.20 -2.72
C GLY A 310 18.87 7.43 -2.93
N PRO A 311 17.75 7.92 -2.37
CA PRO A 311 16.44 7.28 -2.48
C PRO A 311 15.96 7.26 -3.92
N ARG A 312 15.34 6.15 -4.32
CA ARG A 312 14.72 5.99 -5.64
C ARG A 312 13.34 5.40 -5.50
N VAL A 313 12.38 5.96 -6.20
CA VAL A 313 11.04 5.38 -6.33
C VAL A 313 11.15 4.25 -7.36
N VAL A 314 10.88 3.02 -6.91
CA VAL A 314 11.08 1.79 -7.68
C VAL A 314 9.78 1.16 -8.16
N ALA A 315 8.66 1.53 -7.54
CA ALA A 315 7.32 1.15 -7.98
C ALA A 315 6.31 2.18 -7.47
N VAL A 316 5.19 2.30 -8.17
CA VAL A 316 4.05 3.12 -7.75
C VAL A 316 2.75 2.34 -7.87
N GLU A 317 1.80 2.60 -6.96
CA GLU A 317 0.46 2.01 -7.00
C GLU A 317 -0.59 3.10 -6.83
N HIS A 318 -1.59 3.12 -7.71
CA HIS A 318 -2.80 3.92 -7.51
C HIS A 318 -3.82 3.08 -6.76
N VAL A 319 -4.29 3.58 -5.61
CA VAL A 319 -5.24 2.88 -4.74
C VAL A 319 -6.47 3.75 -4.55
N THR A 320 -7.63 3.18 -4.89
CA THR A 320 -8.96 3.71 -4.56
C THR A 320 -9.53 2.83 -3.45
N PRO A 321 -9.41 3.23 -2.17
CA PRO A 321 -9.95 2.45 -1.07
C PRO A 321 -11.47 2.25 -1.25
N PRO A 322 -11.98 1.01 -1.16
CA PRO A 322 -13.41 0.77 -1.22
C PRO A 322 -14.10 1.44 -0.03
N LEU A 323 -15.27 2.02 -0.29
CA LEU A 323 -16.14 2.52 0.77
C LEU A 323 -17.04 1.39 1.24
N SER A 324 -17.03 1.16 2.55
CA SER A 324 -17.98 0.31 3.28
C SER A 324 -19.27 1.06 3.57
#